data_AF-A0A956YNI6-F1
#
_entry.id   AF-A0A956YNI6-F1
#
_cell.length_a   1.000
_cell.length_b   1.000
_cell.length_c   1.000
_cell.angle_alpha   90.00
_cell.angle_beta   90.00
_cell.angle_gamma   90.00
#
_symmetry.space_group_name_H-M   'P 1'
#
loop_
_entity.id
_entity.type
_entity.pdbx_description
1 polymer ?
#
loop_
_entity_poly.entity_id
_entity_poly.type
_entity_poly.pdbx_seq_one_letter_code
_entity_poly.pdbx_strand_id
1 'polypeptide(L)'
;AIPPDRLLTETDNPGANQHFAQQPGTPALIQQVTAKMAHCRQLSPAELDAQLNQNFTRLVASSPALAEKWAKILATEVTERTEKK
;
A
#
# COMPACT_ATOMS: atom_id res chain seq x y z
N ALA A 1 -19.69 6.09 -4.05
CA ALA A 1 -18.66 5.03 -3.90
C ALA A 1 -17.33 5.55 -4.44
N ILE A 2 -16.18 5.10 -3.90
CA ILE A 2 -14.85 5.51 -4.41
C ILE A 2 -14.60 4.82 -5.76
N PRO A 3 -14.23 5.54 -6.84
CA PRO A 3 -13.92 4.95 -8.14
C PRO A 3 -12.80 3.91 -8.08
N PRO A 4 -12.87 2.81 -8.87
CA PRO A 4 -11.88 1.74 -8.80
C PRO A 4 -10.44 2.20 -9.10
N ASP A 5 -10.28 3.17 -9.99
CA ASP A 5 -8.99 3.77 -10.40
C ASP A 5 -8.47 4.84 -9.41
N ARG A 6 -9.19 5.11 -8.33
CA ARG A 6 -8.82 6.11 -7.32
C ARG A 6 -8.60 5.50 -5.94
N LEU A 7 -8.76 4.19 -5.79
CA LEU A 7 -8.64 3.49 -4.51
C LEU A 7 -7.17 3.16 -4.21
N LEU A 8 -6.76 3.41 -2.97
CA LEU A 8 -5.55 2.90 -2.34
C LEU A 8 -5.93 2.31 -0.97
N THR A 9 -5.08 1.46 -0.41
CA THR A 9 -5.20 0.94 0.96
C THR A 9 -3.95 1.27 1.75
N GLU A 10 -4.10 1.44 3.06
CA GLU A 10 -2.99 1.66 3.98
C GLU A 10 -3.32 1.08 5.35
N THR A 11 -2.29 0.90 6.18
CA THR A 11 -2.46 0.46 7.58
C THR A 11 -2.52 1.62 8.56
N ASP A 12 -2.10 2.82 8.13
CA ASP A 12 -1.84 3.96 8.99
C ASP A 12 -1.05 3.54 10.24
N ASN A 13 0.05 2.79 10.06
CA ASN A 13 0.78 2.21 11.18
C ASN A 13 1.48 3.30 12.03
N PRO A 14 1.32 3.30 13.37
CA PRO A 14 0.57 2.35 14.20
C PRO A 14 -0.89 2.75 14.50
N GLY A 15 -1.32 3.91 14.03
CA GLY A 15 -2.61 4.56 14.25
C GLY A 15 -3.86 3.70 14.10
N ALA A 16 -4.26 3.33 12.87
CA ALA A 16 -5.62 2.79 12.65
C ALA A 16 -5.93 1.53 13.49
N ASN A 17 -5.03 0.55 13.54
CA ASN A 17 -5.29 -0.67 14.31
C ASN A 17 -5.33 -0.39 15.82
N GLN A 18 -4.49 0.53 16.31
CA GLN A 18 -4.53 0.96 17.71
C GLN A 18 -5.84 1.67 18.04
N HIS A 19 -6.30 2.55 17.15
CA HIS A 19 -7.50 3.34 17.38
C HIS A 19 -8.78 2.49 17.37
N PHE A 20 -8.94 1.62 16.36
CA PHE A 20 -10.21 0.91 16.15
C PHE A 20 -10.27 -0.46 16.83
N ALA A 21 -9.13 -1.15 16.99
CA ALA A 21 -9.08 -2.50 17.55
C ALA A 21 -8.37 -2.56 18.91
N GLN A 22 -7.77 -1.46 19.38
CA GLN A 22 -6.95 -1.43 20.60
C GLN A 22 -5.82 -2.48 20.56
N GLN A 23 -5.32 -2.78 19.35
CA GLN A 23 -4.23 -3.72 19.10
C GLN A 23 -3.04 -3.00 18.45
N PRO A 24 -1.80 -3.51 18.59
CA PRO A 24 -0.63 -2.92 17.93
C PRO A 24 -0.81 -2.82 16.41
N GLY A 25 -0.49 -1.66 15.83
CA GLY A 25 -0.37 -1.52 14.38
C GLY A 25 0.94 -2.10 13.85
N THR A 26 0.92 -2.58 12.60
CA THR A 26 2.13 -2.94 11.86
C THR A 26 1.85 -2.86 10.35
N PRO A 27 2.84 -2.51 9.50
CA PRO A 27 2.67 -2.50 8.04
C PRO A 27 2.23 -3.87 7.48
N ALA A 28 2.57 -4.97 8.15
CA ALA A 28 2.16 -6.32 7.75
C ALA A 28 0.64 -6.52 7.73
N LEU A 29 -0.13 -5.69 8.45
CA LEU A 29 -1.60 -5.73 8.42
C LEU A 29 -2.20 -5.34 7.07
N ILE A 30 -1.41 -4.78 6.15
CA ILE A 30 -1.90 -4.37 4.82
C ILE A 30 -2.54 -5.53 4.07
N GLN A 31 -2.05 -6.76 4.25
CA GLN A 31 -2.62 -7.96 3.63
C GLN A 31 -4.07 -8.20 4.10
N GLN A 32 -4.34 -7.99 5.39
CA GLN A 32 -5.68 -8.14 5.96
C GLN A 32 -6.61 -7.01 5.48
N VAL A 33 -6.10 -5.78 5.40
CA VAL A 33 -6.85 -4.63 4.88
C VAL A 33 -7.24 -4.88 3.42
N THR A 34 -6.29 -5.28 2.57
CA THR A 34 -6.53 -5.58 1.16
C THR A 34 -7.50 -6.75 0.98
N ALA A 35 -7.37 -7.84 1.77
CA ALA A 35 -8.32 -8.96 1.70
C ALA A 35 -9.76 -8.55 2.06
N LYS A 36 -9.95 -7.76 3.13
CA LYS A 36 -11.27 -7.23 3.49
C LYS A 36 -11.82 -6.29 2.41
N MET A 37 -10.96 -5.46 1.83
CA MET A 37 -11.37 -4.56 0.77
C MET A 37 -11.77 -5.31 -0.51
N ALA A 38 -11.07 -6.39 -0.85
CA ALA A 38 -11.40 -7.24 -2.00
C ALA A 38 -12.80 -7.83 -1.85
N HIS A 39 -13.14 -8.31 -0.65
CA HIS A 39 -14.48 -8.78 -0.32
C HIS A 39 -15.55 -7.70 -0.52
N CYS A 40 -15.34 -6.49 0.04
CA CYS A 40 -16.26 -5.37 -0.14
C CYS A 40 -16.41 -4.91 -1.59
N ARG A 41 -15.39 -5.14 -2.44
CA ARG A 41 -15.39 -4.79 -3.87
C ARG A 41 -15.84 -5.93 -4.78
N GLN A 42 -16.12 -7.11 -4.23
CA GLN A 42 -16.45 -8.32 -4.99
C GLN A 42 -15.36 -8.68 -6.02
N LEU A 43 -14.09 -8.49 -5.63
CA LEU A 43 -12.92 -8.87 -6.42
C LEU A 43 -12.15 -9.97 -5.69
N SER A 44 -11.37 -10.75 -6.43
CA SER A 44 -10.33 -11.58 -5.79
C SER A 44 -9.24 -10.69 -5.16
N PRO A 45 -8.52 -11.19 -4.14
CA PRO A 45 -7.39 -10.45 -3.57
C PRO A 45 -6.32 -10.08 -4.62
N ALA A 46 -6.07 -10.95 -5.58
CA ALA A 46 -5.07 -10.72 -6.64
C ALA A 46 -5.50 -9.61 -7.62
N GLU A 47 -6.78 -9.58 -8.01
CA GLU A 47 -7.31 -8.53 -8.88
C GLU A 47 -7.27 -7.17 -8.19
N LEU A 48 -7.69 -7.11 -6.91
CA LEU A 48 -7.63 -5.87 -6.16
C LEU A 48 -6.17 -5.42 -5.98
N ASP A 49 -5.25 -6.31 -5.63
CA ASP A 49 -3.84 -5.98 -5.46
C ASP A 49 -3.22 -5.42 -6.75
N ALA A 50 -3.49 -6.05 -7.90
CA ALA A 50 -3.06 -5.55 -9.20
C ALA A 50 -3.61 -4.14 -9.48
N GLN A 51 -4.88 -3.90 -9.16
CA GLN A 51 -5.51 -2.59 -9.32
C GLN A 51 -4.92 -1.53 -8.38
N LEU A 52 -4.71 -1.86 -7.11
CA LEU A 52 -4.08 -0.95 -6.13
C LEU A 52 -2.66 -0.58 -6.57
N ASN A 53 -1.88 -1.54 -7.06
CA ASN A 53 -0.55 -1.28 -7.61
C ASN A 53 -0.59 -0.34 -8.82
N GLN A 54 -1.48 -0.59 -9.78
CA GLN A 54 -1.66 0.32 -10.94
C GLN A 54 -2.05 1.73 -10.50
N ASN A 55 -2.95 1.85 -9.52
CA ASN A 55 -3.39 3.14 -8.99
C ASN A 55 -2.24 3.88 -8.29
N PHE A 56 -1.45 3.17 -7.48
CA PHE A 56 -0.30 3.74 -6.79
C PHE A 56 0.78 4.19 -7.78
N THR A 57 1.13 3.36 -8.76
CA THR A 57 2.09 3.72 -9.81
C THR A 57 1.63 4.95 -10.58
N ARG A 58 0.35 5.03 -10.95
CA ARG A 58 -0.21 6.22 -11.62
C ARG A 58 -0.12 7.46 -10.73
N LEU A 59 -0.43 7.35 -9.44
CA LEU A 59 -0.33 8.45 -8.49
C LEU A 59 1.12 8.97 -8.40
N VAL A 60 2.08 8.07 -8.20
CA VAL A 60 3.50 8.41 -8.11
C VAL A 60 3.97 9.10 -9.40
N ALA A 61 3.63 8.55 -10.57
CA ALA A 61 4.03 9.12 -11.85
C ALA A 61 3.39 10.49 -12.13
N SER A 62 2.20 10.76 -11.57
CA SER A 62 1.49 12.03 -11.76
C SER A 62 2.04 13.20 -10.93
N SER A 63 2.95 12.94 -9.99
CA SER A 63 3.48 13.96 -9.07
C SER A 63 5.01 13.91 -9.02
N PRO A 64 5.72 14.93 -9.52
CA PRO A 64 7.19 14.98 -9.48
C PRO A 64 7.76 14.78 -8.07
N ALA A 65 7.12 15.38 -7.06
CA ALA A 65 7.54 15.26 -5.68
C ALA A 65 7.37 13.83 -5.13
N LEU A 66 6.32 13.10 -5.54
CA LEU A 66 6.15 11.70 -5.15
C LEU A 66 7.10 10.79 -5.91
N ALA A 67 7.30 11.02 -7.21
CA ALA A 67 8.25 10.28 -8.03
C ALA A 67 9.68 10.35 -7.47
N GLU A 68 10.13 11.54 -7.05
CA GLU A 68 11.44 11.71 -6.42
C GLU A 68 11.58 10.91 -5.12
N LYS A 69 10.56 10.98 -4.24
CA LYS A 69 10.56 10.23 -2.98
C LYS A 69 10.55 8.72 -3.21
N TRP A 70 9.76 8.26 -4.17
CA TRP A 70 9.67 6.85 -4.52
C TRP A 70 10.99 6.30 -5.06
N ALA A 71 11.67 7.05 -5.93
CA ALA A 71 12.99 6.68 -6.44
C ALA A 71 14.02 6.51 -5.31
N LYS A 72 13.98 7.38 -4.29
CA LYS A 72 14.85 7.27 -3.10
C LYS A 72 14.56 5.99 -2.30
N ILE A 73 13.28 5.67 -2.06
CA ILE A 73 12.88 4.45 -1.34
C ILE A 73 13.40 3.20 -2.06
N LEU A 74 13.18 3.11 -3.38
CA LEU A 74 13.67 1.99 -4.18
C LEU A 74 15.19 1.85 -4.15
N ALA A 75 15.93 2.97 -4.18
CA ALA A 75 17.38 2.94 -4.07
C ALA A 75 17.84 2.40 -2.71
N THR A 76 17.17 2.75 -1.61
CA THR A 76 17.49 2.25 -0.27
C THR A 76 17.24 0.75 -0.12
N GLU A 77 16.14 0.22 -0.67
CA GLU A 77 15.85 -1.22 -0.61
C GLU A 77 16.87 -2.08 -1.36
N VAL A 78 17.47 -1.55 -2.44
CA VAL A 78 18.53 -2.24 -3.19
C VAL A 78 19.81 -2.32 -2.37
N THR A 79 20.22 -1.21 -1.73
CA THR A 79 21.44 -1.15 -0.92
C THR A 79 21.39 -2.10 0.28
N GLU A 80 20.27 -2.14 1.02
CA GLU A 80 20.13 -3.03 2.18
C GLU A 80 20.11 -4.52 1.81
N ARG A 81 19.66 -4.88 0.61
CA ARG A 81 19.71 -6.28 0.11
C ARG A 81 21.10 -6.70 -0.35
N THR A 82 21.92 -5.76 -0.83
CA THR A 82 23.31 -6.04 -1.20
C THR A 82 24.26 -6.12 0.00
N GLU A 83 23.99 -5.39 1.08
CA GLU A 83 24.84 -5.41 2.29
C GLU A 83 24.55 -6.59 3.25
N LYS A 84 23.39 -7.25 3.10
CA LYS A 84 23.01 -8.45 3.88
C LYS A 84 23.37 -9.78 3.19
N LYS A 85 24.21 -9.76 2.15
CA LYS A 85 24.77 -10.94 1.49
C LYS A 85 26.26 -11.06 1.76
#